data_AF-A0A6P8ANA9-F1
#
_entry.id   AF-A0A6P8ANA9-F1
#
_cell.length_a   1.000
_cell.length_b   1.000
_cell.length_c   1.000
_cell.angle_alpha   90.00
_cell.angle_beta   90.00
_cell.angle_gamma   90.00
#
_symmetry.space_group_name_H-M   'P 1'
#
loop_
_entity.id
_entity.type
_entity.pdbx_description
1 polymer ?
#
loop_
_entity_poly.entity_id
_entity_poly.type
_entity_poly.pdbx_seq_one_letter_code
_entity_poly.pdbx_strand_id
1 'polypeptide(L)'
;MDNNAYNNAGQPILTKVVSSKKSFMFKTAVGIAILIMDIIVIGVAAGYLNAPRTTYLYYHYYSPFYTFVFCIPVAILSFCWQAAEFITVAKRKDRGIHPGAHVGMHLVIWLGYIVSAVWCGFEVQLLDHYNRYPYDGYYSSRVSASDIQAGYKQAFSFQVALLVFVVMLIIAHFTMFVRACVETHRRNKQLRAVYVEAKQTEPQWGGNQA
;
A
#
# COMPACT_ATOMS: atom_id res chain seq x y z
N MET A 1 -23.88 34.72 -9.80
CA MET A 1 -23.56 35.79 -8.81
C MET A 1 -23.71 35.11 -7.47
N ASP A 2 -22.63 34.52 -7.00
CA ASP A 2 -22.68 33.63 -5.84
C ASP A 2 -22.19 34.45 -4.65
N ASN A 3 -23.14 35.14 -4.03
CA ASN A 3 -22.95 35.81 -2.75
C ASN A 3 -22.75 34.72 -1.69
N ASN A 4 -21.50 34.52 -1.24
CA ASN A 4 -21.07 33.97 0.05
C ASN A 4 -19.62 33.47 -0.06
N ALA A 5 -18.69 33.74 0.85
CA ALA A 5 -18.80 34.42 2.12
C ALA A 5 -17.39 34.80 2.56
N TYR A 6 -17.17 36.06 2.89
CA TYR A 6 -16.02 36.47 3.68
C TYR A 6 -16.35 36.21 5.15
N ASN A 7 -15.37 35.78 5.95
CA ASN A 7 -15.59 35.66 7.40
C ASN A 7 -15.73 37.06 8.02
N ASN A 8 -16.10 37.15 9.30
CA ASN A 8 -16.23 38.44 10.01
C ASN A 8 -14.94 39.29 10.01
N ALA A 9 -13.80 38.73 9.57
CA ALA A 9 -12.50 39.40 9.42
C ALA A 9 -12.16 39.76 7.95
N GLY A 10 -13.11 39.66 7.01
CA GLY A 10 -12.89 40.00 5.61
C GLY A 10 -11.96 39.05 4.85
N GLN A 11 -11.73 37.83 5.37
CA GLN A 11 -10.97 36.80 4.64
C GLN A 11 -11.92 35.88 3.87
N PRO A 12 -11.57 35.49 2.63
CA PRO A 12 -12.37 34.55 1.87
C PRO A 12 -12.54 33.27 2.70
N ILE A 13 -13.79 32.88 3.01
CA ILE A 13 -14.03 31.61 3.68
C ILE A 13 -13.56 30.55 2.71
N LEU A 14 -12.42 29.93 3.03
CA LEU A 14 -11.89 28.80 2.28
C LEU A 14 -12.97 27.71 2.36
N THR A 15 -13.82 27.64 1.35
CA THR A 15 -14.94 26.71 1.34
C THR A 15 -14.34 25.34 1.51
N LYS A 16 -14.73 24.67 2.62
CA LYS A 16 -14.20 23.38 3.04
C LYS A 16 -14.27 22.46 1.83
N VAL A 17 -13.13 22.08 1.27
CA VAL A 17 -13.07 21.16 0.14
C VAL A 17 -13.35 19.78 0.69
N VAL A 18 -14.64 19.47 0.81
CA VAL A 18 -15.09 18.15 1.24
C VAL A 18 -15.04 17.24 0.03
N SER A 19 -14.30 16.14 0.14
CA SER A 19 -14.32 15.07 -0.87
C SER A 19 -15.77 14.67 -1.13
N SER A 20 -16.15 14.49 -2.40
CA SER A 20 -17.49 14.02 -2.75
C SER A 20 -17.79 12.69 -2.05
N LYS A 21 -19.07 12.42 -1.73
CA LYS A 21 -19.48 11.16 -1.08
C LYS A 21 -18.98 9.93 -1.85
N LYS A 22 -19.07 9.95 -3.19
CA LYS A 22 -18.58 8.89 -4.08
C LYS A 22 -17.08 8.66 -3.92
N SER A 23 -16.32 9.76 -3.91
CA SER A 23 -14.88 9.74 -3.69
C SER A 23 -14.57 9.13 -2.32
N PHE A 24 -15.24 9.57 -1.25
CA PHE A 24 -15.05 9.02 0.09
C PHE A 24 -15.33 7.51 0.15
N MET A 25 -16.48 7.05 -0.37
CA MET A 25 -16.83 5.63 -0.39
C MET A 25 -15.79 4.77 -1.11
N PHE A 26 -15.28 5.22 -2.27
CA PHE A 26 -14.24 4.49 -2.99
C PHE A 26 -12.95 4.36 -2.17
N LYS A 27 -12.52 5.44 -1.50
CA LYS A 27 -11.31 5.42 -0.66
C LYS A 27 -11.45 4.40 0.47
N THR A 28 -12.61 4.41 1.12
CA THR A 28 -12.94 3.48 2.19
C THR A 28 -12.96 2.04 1.67
N ALA A 29 -13.61 1.78 0.53
CA ALA A 29 -13.68 0.44 -0.05
C ALA A 29 -12.31 -0.13 -0.44
N VAL A 30 -11.48 0.64 -1.14
CA VAL A 30 -10.11 0.23 -1.48
C VAL A 30 -9.27 0.05 -0.23
N GLY A 31 -9.43 0.92 0.78
CA GLY A 31 -8.75 0.77 2.06
C GLY A 31 -9.12 -0.51 2.82
N ILE A 32 -10.39 -0.91 2.81
CA ILE A 32 -10.82 -2.19 3.41
C ILE A 32 -10.21 -3.36 2.64
N ALA A 33 -10.22 -3.31 1.31
CA ALA A 33 -9.62 -4.36 0.48
C ALA A 33 -8.12 -4.53 0.76
N ILE A 34 -7.39 -3.42 0.90
CA ILE A 34 -5.96 -3.42 1.27
C ILE A 34 -5.76 -4.10 2.63
N LEU A 35 -6.54 -3.74 3.66
CA LEU A 35 -6.44 -4.36 4.99
C LEU A 35 -6.64 -5.87 4.95
N ILE A 36 -7.63 -6.34 4.17
CA ILE A 36 -7.90 -7.78 4.03
C ILE A 36 -6.73 -8.46 3.33
N MET A 37 -6.21 -7.87 2.25
CA MET A 37 -5.05 -8.40 1.54
C MET A 37 -3.79 -8.44 2.42
N ASP A 38 -3.54 -7.41 3.24
CA ASP A 38 -2.42 -7.39 4.19
C ASP A 38 -2.52 -8.54 5.21
N ILE A 39 -3.70 -8.80 5.77
CA ILE A 39 -3.94 -9.94 6.68
C ILE A 39 -3.65 -11.27 5.97
N ILE A 40 -4.10 -11.41 4.72
CA ILE A 40 -3.85 -12.61 3.92
C ILE A 40 -2.35 -12.78 3.67
N VAL A 41 -1.63 -11.73 3.25
CA VAL A 41 -0.18 -11.80 3.02
C VAL A 41 0.56 -12.22 4.29
N ILE A 42 0.21 -11.65 5.45
CA ILE A 42 0.80 -12.03 6.73
C ILE A 42 0.53 -13.51 7.05
N GLY A 43 -0.71 -13.97 6.86
CA GLY A 43 -1.10 -15.36 7.11
C GLY A 43 -0.40 -16.35 6.18
N VAL A 44 -0.34 -16.06 4.88
CA VAL A 44 0.32 -16.91 3.88
C VAL A 44 1.82 -16.95 4.11
N ALA A 45 2.47 -15.82 4.43
CA ALA A 45 3.89 -15.78 4.77
C ALA A 45 4.21 -16.54 6.07
N ALA A 46 3.35 -16.46 7.09
CA ALA A 46 3.48 -17.27 8.29
C ALA A 46 3.29 -18.78 8.01
N GLY A 47 2.35 -19.14 7.14
CA GLY A 47 2.17 -20.52 6.67
C GLY A 47 3.39 -21.03 5.90
N TYR A 48 3.97 -20.19 5.05
CA TYR A 48 5.18 -20.49 4.28
C TYR A 48 6.40 -20.77 5.16
N LEU A 49 6.61 -20.01 6.23
CA LEU A 49 7.66 -20.30 7.23
C LEU A 49 7.51 -21.68 7.87
N ASN A 50 6.29 -22.21 7.95
CA ASN A 50 6.00 -23.52 8.50
C ASN A 50 5.97 -24.64 7.45
N ALA A 51 6.33 -24.35 6.19
CA ALA A 51 6.47 -25.38 5.17
C ALA A 51 7.46 -26.48 5.63
N PRO A 52 7.30 -27.73 5.16
CA PRO A 52 7.92 -28.90 5.79
C PRO A 52 9.42 -28.74 6.01
N ARG A 53 9.88 -29.02 7.24
CA ARG A 53 11.29 -28.87 7.63
C ARG A 53 12.26 -29.67 6.76
N THR A 54 11.76 -30.74 6.14
CA THR A 54 12.47 -31.60 5.19
C THR A 54 12.96 -30.85 3.95
N THR A 55 12.24 -29.81 3.51
CA THR A 55 12.64 -28.97 2.37
C THR A 55 13.88 -28.13 2.67
N TYR A 56 14.08 -27.71 3.94
CA TYR A 56 15.19 -26.83 4.35
C TYR A 56 16.52 -27.56 4.54
N LEU A 57 16.47 -28.83 4.95
CA LEU A 57 17.67 -29.60 5.25
C LEU A 57 18.45 -30.02 3.99
N TYR A 58 17.80 -30.07 2.83
CA TYR A 58 18.38 -30.65 1.62
C TYR A 58 19.03 -29.65 0.67
N TYR A 59 18.60 -28.38 0.67
CA TYR A 59 19.19 -27.33 -0.19
C TYR A 59 19.52 -26.09 0.63
N HIS A 60 20.80 -25.91 0.96
CA HIS A 60 21.34 -24.80 1.76
C HIS A 60 21.04 -23.38 1.21
N TYR A 61 20.61 -23.26 -0.05
CA TYR A 61 20.38 -21.98 -0.72
C TYR A 61 18.93 -21.46 -0.61
N TYR A 62 18.01 -22.24 -0.04
CA TYR A 62 16.60 -21.86 0.07
C TYR A 62 16.22 -21.60 1.53
N SER A 63 15.85 -20.35 1.84
CA SER A 63 15.39 -19.95 3.17
C SER A 63 14.13 -19.09 3.08
N PRO A 64 12.99 -19.55 3.61
CA PRO A 64 11.73 -18.78 3.61
C PRO A 64 11.81 -17.53 4.50
N PHE A 65 12.87 -17.42 5.31
CA PHE A 65 13.15 -16.26 6.14
C PHE A 65 13.25 -14.96 5.34
N TYR A 66 13.81 -15.01 4.13
CA TYR A 66 13.94 -13.80 3.32
C TYR A 66 12.58 -13.28 2.85
N THR A 67 11.66 -14.15 2.46
CA THR A 67 10.27 -13.76 2.18
C THR A 67 9.62 -13.07 3.38
N PHE A 68 9.90 -13.54 4.61
CA PHE A 68 9.43 -12.86 5.82
C PHE A 68 10.03 -11.45 5.95
N VAL A 69 11.34 -11.31 5.75
CA VAL A 69 12.06 -10.02 5.85
C VAL A 69 11.56 -9.00 4.81
N PHE A 70 11.25 -9.43 3.59
CA PHE A 70 10.84 -8.52 2.52
C PHE A 70 9.34 -8.23 2.49
N CYS A 71 8.47 -9.16 2.88
CA CYS A 71 7.01 -8.97 2.78
C CYS A 71 6.38 -8.43 4.06
N ILE A 72 6.78 -8.95 5.23
CA ILE A 72 6.06 -8.68 6.48
C ILE A 72 6.19 -7.23 6.97
N PRO A 73 7.39 -6.61 6.98
CA PRO A 73 7.50 -5.21 7.41
C PRO A 73 6.66 -4.26 6.56
N VAL A 74 6.60 -4.49 5.24
CA VAL A 74 5.81 -3.67 4.31
C VAL A 74 4.31 -3.89 4.55
N ALA A 75 3.88 -5.13 4.75
CA ALA A 75 2.49 -5.46 5.08
C ALA A 75 2.04 -4.88 6.42
N ILE A 76 2.88 -4.92 7.45
CA ILE A 76 2.59 -4.28 8.74
C ILE A 76 2.48 -2.76 8.57
N LEU A 77 3.42 -2.14 7.84
CA LEU A 77 3.37 -0.70 7.58
C LEU A 77 2.09 -0.30 6.84
N SER A 78 1.72 -1.06 5.81
CA SER A 78 0.47 -0.89 5.06
C SER A 78 -0.75 -1.00 5.96
N PHE A 79 -0.82 -2.08 6.74
CA PHE A 79 -1.91 -2.34 7.67
C PHE A 79 -2.06 -1.21 8.70
N CYS A 80 -0.95 -0.81 9.33
CA CYS A 80 -0.94 0.26 10.32
C CYS A 80 -1.37 1.60 9.71
N TRP A 81 -0.90 1.93 8.50
CA TRP A 81 -1.32 3.14 7.80
C TRP A 81 -2.82 3.14 7.53
N GLN A 82 -3.34 2.02 7.02
CA GLN A 82 -4.73 1.91 6.63
C GLN A 82 -5.64 1.92 7.87
N ALA A 83 -5.24 1.25 8.96
CA ALA A 83 -5.91 1.31 10.26
C ALA A 83 -5.90 2.73 10.84
N ALA A 84 -4.78 3.45 10.77
CA ALA A 84 -4.69 4.83 11.24
C ALA A 84 -5.65 5.77 10.49
N GLU A 85 -5.79 5.61 9.17
CA GLU A 85 -6.78 6.36 8.39
C GLU A 85 -8.22 6.04 8.83
N PHE A 86 -8.57 4.76 9.06
CA PHE A 86 -9.90 4.41 9.55
C PHE A 86 -10.19 5.00 10.93
N ILE A 87 -9.23 4.92 11.86
CA ILE A 87 -9.36 5.47 13.22
C ILE A 87 -9.53 6.99 13.16
N THR A 88 -8.74 7.69 12.34
CA THR A 88 -8.83 9.15 12.22
C THR A 88 -10.17 9.59 11.63
N VAL A 89 -10.67 8.89 10.60
CA VAL A 89 -11.99 9.14 10.02
C VAL A 89 -13.11 8.86 11.04
N ALA A 90 -13.05 7.75 11.76
CA ALA A 90 -14.05 7.39 12.77
C ALA A 90 -14.11 8.40 13.93
N LYS A 91 -12.95 8.90 14.40
CA LYS A 91 -12.89 9.86 15.50
C LYS A 91 -13.21 11.29 15.09
N ARG A 92 -12.68 11.75 13.96
CA ARG A 92 -12.78 13.16 13.59
C ARG A 92 -14.02 13.49 12.78
N LYS A 93 -14.70 12.50 12.16
CA LYS A 93 -15.89 12.56 11.28
C LYS A 93 -15.79 13.50 10.06
N ASP A 94 -14.99 14.55 10.17
CA ASP A 94 -14.85 15.69 9.28
C ASP A 94 -13.47 15.81 8.63
N ARG A 95 -12.44 15.15 9.18
CA ARG A 95 -11.05 15.24 8.69
C ARG A 95 -10.27 13.93 8.85
N GLY A 96 -9.96 13.29 7.73
CA GLY A 96 -8.92 12.25 7.65
C GLY A 96 -7.50 12.84 7.70
N ILE A 97 -6.50 12.00 7.49
CA ILE A 97 -5.09 12.43 7.45
C ILE A 97 -4.86 13.36 6.24
N HIS A 98 -3.90 14.28 6.37
CA HIS A 98 -3.57 15.26 5.35
C HIS A 98 -3.28 14.60 3.99
N PRO A 99 -3.83 15.11 2.86
CA PRO A 99 -3.64 14.49 1.54
C PRO A 99 -2.18 14.39 1.10
N GLY A 100 -1.33 15.34 1.50
CA GLY A 100 0.12 15.25 1.25
C GLY A 100 0.79 14.07 1.96
N ALA A 101 0.34 13.69 3.16
CA ALA A 101 0.87 12.52 3.85
C ALA A 101 0.40 11.22 3.18
N HIS A 102 -0.82 11.19 2.62
CA HIS A 102 -1.30 10.08 1.78
C HIS A 102 -0.43 9.85 0.55
N VAL A 103 0.03 10.92 -0.11
CA VAL A 103 0.93 10.82 -1.27
C VAL A 103 2.24 10.12 -0.88
N GLY A 104 2.92 10.61 0.16
CA GLY A 104 4.21 10.06 0.58
C GLY A 104 4.10 8.61 1.05
N MET A 105 3.10 8.30 1.89
CA MET A 105 2.99 6.97 2.48
C MET A 105 2.61 5.89 1.47
N HIS A 106 1.64 6.15 0.58
CA HIS A 106 1.31 5.19 -0.46
C HIS A 106 2.46 4.99 -1.45
N LEU A 107 3.28 6.01 -1.72
CA LEU A 107 4.48 5.86 -2.54
C LEU A 107 5.52 4.95 -1.87
N VAL A 108 5.83 5.18 -0.59
CA VAL A 108 6.80 4.35 0.16
C VAL A 108 6.34 2.89 0.24
N ILE A 109 5.06 2.66 0.58
CA ILE A 109 4.49 1.32 0.66
C ILE A 109 4.49 0.64 -0.72
N TRP A 110 4.13 1.37 -1.78
CA TRP A 110 4.15 0.86 -3.15
C TRP A 110 5.55 0.42 -3.59
N LEU A 111 6.57 1.24 -3.33
CA LEU A 111 7.97 0.90 -3.60
C LEU A 111 8.43 -0.31 -2.77
N GLY A 112 8.04 -0.37 -1.50
CA GLY A 112 8.29 -1.52 -0.64
C GLY A 112 7.73 -2.81 -1.24
N TYR A 113 6.49 -2.78 -1.70
CA TYR A 113 5.86 -3.95 -2.32
C TYR A 113 6.47 -4.34 -3.67
N ILE A 114 7.04 -3.40 -4.44
CA ILE A 114 7.83 -3.75 -5.63
C ILE A 114 9.04 -4.61 -5.23
N VAL A 115 9.78 -4.20 -4.19
CA VAL A 115 10.92 -4.98 -3.70
C VAL A 115 10.47 -6.37 -3.24
N SER A 116 9.35 -6.46 -2.50
CA SER A 116 8.75 -7.73 -2.08
C SER A 116 8.37 -8.60 -3.29
N ALA A 117 7.76 -8.02 -4.34
CA ALA A 117 7.36 -8.76 -5.54
C ALA A 117 8.55 -9.31 -6.33
N VAL A 118 9.63 -8.54 -6.46
CA VAL A 118 10.86 -8.99 -7.12
C VAL A 118 11.44 -10.20 -6.38
N TRP A 119 11.53 -10.13 -5.05
CA TRP A 119 11.99 -11.25 -4.24
C TRP A 119 11.07 -12.48 -4.38
N CYS A 120 9.75 -12.28 -4.24
CA CYS A 120 8.79 -13.36 -4.40
C CYS A 120 8.88 -14.01 -5.78
N GLY A 121 9.04 -13.22 -6.85
CA GLY A 121 9.22 -13.72 -8.21
C GLY A 121 10.47 -14.57 -8.39
N PHE A 122 11.59 -14.16 -7.79
CA PHE A 122 12.82 -14.96 -7.79
C PHE A 122 12.62 -16.31 -7.08
N GLU A 123 11.98 -16.31 -5.89
CA GLU A 123 11.69 -17.57 -5.18
C GLU A 123 10.70 -18.47 -5.95
N VAL A 124 9.69 -17.91 -6.60
CA VAL A 124 8.77 -18.69 -7.46
C VAL A 124 9.53 -19.38 -8.58
N GLN A 125 10.46 -18.68 -9.25
CA GLN A 125 11.27 -19.27 -10.32
C GLN A 125 12.17 -20.40 -9.80
N LEU A 126 12.79 -20.20 -8.64
CA LEU A 126 13.62 -21.20 -7.99
C LEU A 126 12.80 -22.45 -7.63
N LEU A 127 11.63 -22.27 -7.02
CA LEU A 127 10.76 -23.36 -6.60
C LEU A 127 10.12 -24.09 -7.81
N ASP A 128 9.77 -23.38 -8.87
CA ASP A 128 9.26 -23.98 -10.12
C ASP A 128 10.30 -24.92 -10.76
N HIS A 129 11.58 -24.53 -10.76
CA HIS A 129 12.66 -25.37 -11.24
C HIS A 129 12.70 -26.71 -10.50
N TYR A 130 12.72 -26.68 -9.16
CA TYR A 130 12.72 -27.90 -8.35
C TYR A 130 11.40 -28.70 -8.44
N ASN A 131 10.28 -28.02 -8.67
CA ASN A 131 9.00 -28.68 -8.86
C ASN A 131 8.93 -29.44 -10.19
N ARG A 132 9.55 -28.92 -11.26
CA ARG A 132 9.55 -29.56 -12.60
C ARG A 132 10.62 -30.61 -12.79
N TYR A 133 11.75 -30.50 -12.10
CA TYR A 133 12.85 -31.44 -12.16
C TYR A 133 13.03 -32.10 -10.78
N PRO A 134 12.20 -33.10 -10.44
CA PRO A 134 12.28 -33.79 -9.16
C PRO A 134 13.68 -34.37 -8.96
N TYR A 135 14.14 -34.30 -7.72
CA TYR A 135 15.40 -34.90 -7.33
C TYR A 135 15.29 -36.44 -7.38
N ASP A 136 16.11 -37.07 -8.23
CA ASP A 136 16.17 -38.54 -8.42
C ASP A 136 17.26 -39.20 -7.54
N GLY A 137 17.65 -38.56 -6.45
CA GLY A 137 18.84 -38.98 -5.70
C GLY A 137 18.68 -40.30 -4.95
N TYR A 138 19.52 -41.25 -5.32
CA TYR A 138 19.72 -42.58 -4.72
C TYR A 138 20.26 -42.58 -3.27
N TYR A 139 20.50 -41.40 -2.69
CA TYR A 139 21.22 -41.22 -1.43
C TYR A 139 20.39 -40.42 -0.41
N SER A 140 19.51 -41.08 0.33
CA SER A 140 19.27 -40.78 1.76
C SER A 140 18.31 -41.77 2.39
N SER A 141 18.75 -42.37 3.50
CA SER A 141 18.03 -43.38 4.27
C SER A 141 17.05 -42.80 5.29
N ARG A 142 16.84 -41.48 5.34
CA ARG A 142 16.06 -40.81 6.41
C ARG A 142 14.78 -40.11 5.96
N VAL A 143 14.64 -39.77 4.68
CA VAL A 143 13.47 -39.05 4.14
C VAL A 143 13.18 -39.57 2.74
N SER A 144 11.92 -39.92 2.45
CA SER A 144 11.52 -40.38 1.11
C SER A 144 11.58 -39.22 0.11
N ALA A 145 12.01 -39.49 -1.13
CA ALA A 145 11.97 -38.52 -2.22
C ALA A 145 10.55 -37.96 -2.45
N SER A 146 9.51 -38.75 -2.18
CA SER A 146 8.11 -38.32 -2.23
C SER A 146 7.80 -37.18 -1.27
N ASP A 147 8.37 -37.22 -0.05
CA ASP A 147 8.09 -36.25 1.00
C ASP A 147 8.78 -34.92 0.71
N ILE A 148 9.96 -34.99 0.10
CA ILE A 148 10.70 -33.81 -0.39
C ILE A 148 9.91 -33.12 -1.51
N GLN A 149 9.43 -33.89 -2.50
CA GLN A 149 8.63 -33.34 -3.60
C GLN A 149 7.32 -32.71 -3.10
N ALA A 150 6.66 -33.33 -2.12
CA ALA A 150 5.46 -32.79 -1.50
C ALA A 150 5.74 -31.44 -0.82
N GLY A 151 6.88 -31.32 -0.13
CA GLY A 151 7.34 -30.06 0.47
C GLY A 151 7.52 -28.93 -0.55
N TYR A 152 8.15 -29.22 -1.69
CA TYR A 152 8.32 -28.23 -2.77
C TYR A 152 7.00 -27.78 -3.38
N LYS A 153 6.08 -28.71 -3.67
CA LYS A 153 4.75 -28.35 -4.19
C LYS A 153 4.00 -27.44 -3.23
N GLN A 154 4.07 -27.72 -1.94
CA GLN A 154 3.44 -26.91 -0.91
C GLN A 154 4.08 -25.51 -0.84
N ALA A 155 5.42 -25.44 -0.76
CA ALA A 155 6.17 -24.18 -0.74
C ALA A 155 5.91 -23.32 -1.98
N PHE A 156 5.93 -23.92 -3.16
CA PHE A 156 5.61 -23.27 -4.43
C PHE A 156 4.20 -22.67 -4.42
N SER A 157 3.22 -23.42 -3.92
CA SER A 157 1.82 -22.95 -3.85
C SER A 157 1.68 -21.72 -2.94
N PHE A 158 2.33 -21.72 -1.78
CA PHE A 158 2.37 -20.56 -0.89
C PHE A 158 3.03 -19.34 -1.54
N GLN A 159 4.17 -19.56 -2.22
CA GLN A 159 4.93 -18.46 -2.80
C GLN A 159 4.21 -17.82 -4.01
N VAL A 160 3.54 -18.63 -4.83
CA VAL A 160 2.68 -18.13 -5.91
C VAL A 160 1.51 -17.33 -5.33
N ALA A 161 0.86 -17.82 -4.27
CA ALA A 161 -0.21 -17.09 -3.61
C ALA A 161 0.28 -15.73 -3.07
N LEU A 162 1.43 -15.70 -2.38
CA LEU A 162 2.05 -14.46 -1.91
C LEU A 162 2.30 -13.48 -3.04
N LEU A 163 2.91 -13.93 -4.15
CA LEU A 163 3.21 -13.09 -5.30
C LEU A 163 1.94 -12.45 -5.86
N VAL A 164 0.85 -13.22 -6.00
CA VAL A 164 -0.43 -12.71 -6.53
C VAL A 164 -0.99 -11.61 -5.62
N PHE A 165 -1.04 -11.83 -4.30
CA PHE A 165 -1.56 -10.83 -3.37
C PHE A 165 -0.67 -9.58 -3.29
N VAL A 166 0.65 -9.75 -3.31
CA VAL A 166 1.60 -8.64 -3.36
C VAL A 166 1.39 -7.80 -4.62
N VAL A 167 1.23 -8.42 -5.80
CA VAL A 167 0.96 -7.69 -7.05
C VAL A 167 -0.38 -6.94 -6.99
N MET A 168 -1.42 -7.54 -6.39
CA MET A 168 -2.69 -6.85 -6.15
C MET A 168 -2.51 -5.62 -5.24
N LEU A 169 -1.71 -5.75 -4.18
CA LEU A 169 -1.39 -4.64 -3.27
C LEU A 169 -0.59 -3.53 -3.96
N ILE A 170 0.33 -3.86 -4.86
CA ILE A 170 1.04 -2.87 -5.71
C ILE A 170 0.00 -2.04 -6.49
N ILE A 171 -0.94 -2.70 -7.17
CA ILE A 171 -1.96 -2.01 -7.96
C ILE A 171 -2.86 -1.14 -7.06
N ALA A 172 -3.28 -1.66 -5.90
CA ALA A 172 -4.13 -0.95 -4.96
C ALA A 172 -3.44 0.30 -4.39
N HIS A 173 -2.20 0.18 -3.93
CA HIS A 173 -1.43 1.32 -3.40
C HIS A 173 -1.08 2.34 -4.48
N PHE A 174 -0.77 1.90 -5.70
CA PHE A 174 -0.57 2.81 -6.82
C PHE A 174 -1.84 3.62 -7.12
N THR A 175 -2.99 2.96 -7.13
CA THR A 175 -4.29 3.62 -7.33
C THR A 175 -4.56 4.66 -6.25
N MET A 176 -4.27 4.33 -5.00
CA MET A 176 -4.42 5.27 -3.86
C MET A 176 -3.41 6.42 -3.93
N PHE A 177 -2.18 6.16 -4.39
CA PHE A 177 -1.16 7.17 -4.62
C PHE A 177 -1.55 8.18 -5.70
N VAL A 178 -1.94 7.70 -6.89
CA VAL A 178 -2.38 8.57 -8.00
C VAL A 178 -3.54 9.44 -7.55
N ARG A 179 -4.49 8.85 -6.84
CA ARG A 179 -5.63 9.58 -6.31
C ARG A 179 -5.23 10.61 -5.25
N ALA A 180 -4.30 10.29 -4.36
CA ALA A 180 -3.77 11.25 -3.38
C ALA A 180 -3.07 12.42 -4.07
N CYS A 181 -2.39 12.17 -5.19
CA CYS A 181 -1.78 13.22 -6.02
C CYS A 181 -2.85 14.13 -6.62
N VAL A 182 -3.92 13.57 -7.20
CA VAL A 182 -5.04 14.35 -7.77
C VAL A 182 -5.72 15.19 -6.69
N GLU A 183 -5.96 14.63 -5.50
CA GLU A 183 -6.57 15.36 -4.38
C GLU A 183 -5.67 16.52 -3.92
N THR A 184 -4.36 16.29 -3.82
CA THR A 184 -3.38 17.30 -3.45
C THR A 184 -3.32 18.40 -4.51
N HIS A 185 -3.31 18.03 -5.80
CA HIS A 185 -3.32 18.98 -6.91
C HIS A 185 -4.59 19.85 -6.90
N ARG A 186 -5.77 19.23 -6.74
CA ARG A 186 -7.05 19.95 -6.66
C ARG A 186 -7.05 20.96 -5.51
N ARG A 187 -6.59 20.55 -4.33
CA ARG A 187 -6.49 21.42 -3.15
C ARG A 187 -5.52 22.58 -3.37
N ASN A 188 -4.35 22.32 -3.97
CA ASN A 188 -3.37 23.37 -4.27
C ASN A 188 -3.90 24.37 -5.30
N LYS A 189 -4.64 23.92 -6.30
CA LYS A 189 -5.29 24.81 -7.30
C LYS A 189 -6.32 25.74 -6.63
N GLN A 190 -7.12 25.22 -5.71
CA GLN A 190 -8.10 26.01 -4.96
C GLN A 190 -7.45 27.03 -4.03
N LEU A 191 -6.39 26.65 -3.31
CA LEU A 191 -5.62 27.58 -2.48
C LEU A 191 -5.05 28.74 -3.32
N ARG A 192 -4.46 28.44 -4.49
CA ARG A 192 -3.94 29.47 -5.40
C ARG A 192 -5.01 30.42 -5.90
N ALA A 193 -6.21 29.93 -6.25
CA ALA A 193 -7.32 30.77 -6.69
C ALA A 193 -7.72 31.79 -5.60
N VAL A 194 -7.78 31.34 -4.35
CA VAL A 194 -8.11 32.21 -3.20
C VAL A 194 -7.03 33.27 -2.95
N TYR A 195 -5.75 32.92 -3.03
CA TYR A 195 -4.67 33.90 -2.88
C TYR A 195 -4.67 34.98 -3.97
N VAL A 196 -5.07 34.63 -5.20
CA VAL A 196 -5.17 35.61 -6.30
C VAL A 196 -6.32 36.59 -6.04
N GLU A 197 -7.49 36.12 -5.59
CA GLU A 197 -8.63 36.98 -5.25
C GLU A 197 -8.32 37.92 -4.08
N ALA A 198 -7.68 37.41 -3.01
CA ALA A 198 -7.29 38.22 -1.85
C ALA A 198 -6.33 39.36 -2.22
N LYS A 199 -5.40 39.12 -3.16
CA LYS A 199 -4.49 40.16 -3.64
C LYS A 199 -5.19 41.23 -4.50
N GLN A 200 -6.29 40.87 -5.17
CA GLN A 200 -7.07 41.82 -5.95
C GLN A 200 -7.97 42.71 -5.09
N THR A 201 -8.33 42.27 -3.88
CA THR A 201 -9.21 43.01 -2.96
C THR A 201 -8.48 43.86 -1.93
N GLU A 202 -7.14 43.82 -1.87
CA GLU A 202 -6.37 44.80 -1.11
C GLU A 202 -6.62 46.20 -1.70
N PRO A 203 -7.15 47.16 -0.91
CA PRO A 203 -7.31 48.53 -1.39
C PRO A 203 -5.94 49.07 -1.81
N GLN A 204 -5.84 49.62 -3.02
CA GLN A 204 -4.74 50.49 -3.42
C GLN A 204 -4.70 51.69 -2.45
N TRP A 205 -4.02 51.54 -1.32
CA TRP A 205 -3.89 52.62 -0.36
C TRP A 205 -2.83 53.60 -0.88
N GLY A 206 -3.31 54.73 -1.38
CA GLY A 206 -2.57 56.00 -1.39
C GLY A 206 -1.54 56.19 -2.50
N GLY A 207 -2.00 56.56 -3.68
CA GLY A 207 -1.19 57.23 -4.69
C GLY A 207 -1.95 58.40 -5.27
N ASN A 208 -1.83 59.57 -4.63
CA ASN A 208 -2.23 60.92 -5.05
C ASN A 208 -3.38 61.55 -4.23
N GLN A 209 -3.03 61.96 -3.02
CA GLN A 209 -3.48 63.24 -2.49
C GLN A 209 -2.33 64.25 -2.64
N ALA A 210 -2.30 64.96 -3.77
CA ALA A 210 -1.59 66.22 -3.98
C ALA A 210 -2.13 66.88 -5.25
#